data_AF-A0A8K0D1L1-F1
#
_entry.id   AF-A0A8K0D1L1-F1
#
_cell.length_a   1.000
_cell.length_b   1.000
_cell.length_c   1.000
_cell.angle_alpha   90.00
_cell.angle_beta   90.00
_cell.angle_gamma   90.00
#
_symmetry.space_group_name_H-M   'P 1'
#
loop_
_entity.id
_entity.type
_entity.pdbx_description
1 polymer ?
#
loop_
_entity_poly.entity_id
_entity_poly.type
_entity_poly.pdbx_seq_one_letter_code
_entity_poly.pdbx_strand_id
1 'polypeptide(L)'
;MGSISTIGLILFGFSLHKRESCPSNGQRRDNCDCILIGPDRSGFTVFWKVRLNITSLQIITNDFTFSRQIKGKQIPYGTAGDCYSAQEGCIQGTLSIDLTETSFRLSRSVRWIHNGNRASSQIDVREQVVRGKCGGFCGSCMPDPNVGLAVEVT
;
A
#
# COMPACT_ATOMS: atom_id res chain seq x y z
N MET A 1 -2.35 -24.81 -7.89
CA MET A 1 -1.34 -23.93 -7.28
C MET A 1 -1.68 -22.52 -7.73
N GLY A 2 -2.49 -21.78 -6.96
CA GLY A 2 -2.83 -20.39 -7.28
C GLY A 2 -1.73 -19.48 -6.74
N SER A 3 -1.06 -18.77 -7.63
CA SER A 3 -0.07 -17.76 -7.31
C SER A 3 -0.79 -16.43 -7.12
N ILE A 4 -0.82 -15.93 -5.89
CA ILE A 4 -1.23 -14.55 -5.61
C ILE A 4 -0.15 -13.67 -6.25
N SER A 5 -0.50 -13.06 -7.39
CA SER A 5 0.44 -12.26 -8.17
C SER A 5 0.85 -11.02 -7.40
N THR A 6 2.09 -11.10 -6.87
CA THR A 6 3.10 -10.05 -6.72
C THR A 6 2.57 -8.63 -6.57
N ILE A 7 2.44 -8.18 -5.32
CA ILE A 7 2.18 -6.78 -5.07
C ILE A 7 3.12 -6.24 -4.04
N GLY A 8 3.91 -5.29 -4.53
CA GLY A 8 4.86 -4.57 -3.74
C GLY A 8 4.24 -3.32 -3.13
N LEU A 9 4.32 -3.25 -1.81
CA LEU A 9 3.78 -2.18 -1.00
C LEU A 9 4.86 -1.14 -0.81
N ILE A 10 4.63 0.07 -1.33
CA ILE A 10 5.65 1.09 -1.38
C ILE A 10 5.36 2.16 -0.33
N LEU A 11 6.27 2.30 0.63
CA LEU A 11 6.57 3.59 1.22
C LEU A 11 7.60 4.27 0.34
N PHE A 12 7.19 5.28 -0.45
CA PHE A 12 8.09 5.89 -1.41
C PHE A 12 9.19 6.67 -0.69
N GLY A 13 10.43 6.28 -0.94
CA GLY A 13 11.62 6.79 -0.25
C GLY A 13 12.18 8.09 -0.81
N PHE A 14 11.35 8.96 -1.39
CA PHE A 14 11.79 10.28 -1.84
C PHE A 14 10.87 11.37 -1.32
N SER A 15 11.44 12.52 -0.97
CA SER A 15 10.73 13.73 -0.58
C SER A 15 11.18 14.91 -1.44
N LEU A 16 10.25 15.65 -2.05
CA LEU A 16 10.61 16.81 -2.87
C LEU A 16 11.22 17.92 -2.02
N HIS A 17 12.26 18.58 -2.54
CA HIS A 17 12.80 19.79 -1.93
C HIS A 17 11.73 20.88 -1.86
N LYS A 18 10.98 21.08 -2.95
CA LYS A 18 9.81 21.95 -2.98
C LYS A 18 8.56 21.18 -2.56
N ARG A 19 8.25 21.22 -1.26
CA ARG A 19 7.18 20.42 -0.64
C ARG A 19 5.79 20.66 -1.25
N GLU A 20 5.44 21.89 -1.59
CA GLU A 20 4.12 22.24 -2.17
C GLU A 20 4.08 22.11 -3.71
N SER A 21 4.90 21.22 -4.29
CA SER A 21 4.92 20.99 -5.73
C SER A 21 4.55 19.56 -6.09
N CYS A 22 3.96 19.38 -7.28
CA CYS A 22 3.69 18.07 -7.85
C CYS A 22 4.24 17.98 -9.28
N PRO A 23 5.54 17.74 -9.46
CA PRO A 23 6.15 17.69 -10.77
C PRO A 23 5.59 16.52 -11.59
N SER A 24 5.65 16.64 -12.92
CA SER A 24 5.22 15.58 -13.85
C SER A 24 3.77 15.10 -13.65
N ASN A 25 2.88 15.98 -13.19
CA ASN A 25 1.48 15.68 -12.93
C ASN A 25 1.28 14.46 -12.00
N GLY A 26 2.17 14.33 -10.99
CA GLY A 26 2.12 13.21 -10.03
C GLY A 26 2.60 11.88 -10.59
N GLN A 27 3.25 11.85 -11.75
CA GLN A 27 3.95 10.65 -12.21
C GLN A 27 5.20 10.38 -11.39
N ARG A 28 5.39 9.10 -11.05
CA ARG A 28 6.56 8.63 -10.32
C ARG A 28 7.81 8.76 -11.18
N ARG A 29 8.77 9.54 -10.71
CA ARG A 29 10.09 9.69 -11.33
C ARG A 29 11.16 9.59 -10.26
N ASP A 30 12.11 8.69 -10.48
CA ASP A 30 13.27 8.52 -9.60
C ASP A 30 14.32 9.63 -9.83
N ASN A 31 14.26 10.31 -10.99
CA ASN A 31 15.05 11.51 -11.30
C ASN A 31 14.23 12.78 -10.99
N CYS A 32 14.06 13.08 -9.70
CA CYS A 32 13.39 14.27 -9.20
C CYS A 32 14.35 15.20 -8.43
N ASP A 33 13.96 16.46 -8.25
CA ASP A 33 14.59 17.38 -7.29
C ASP A 33 14.10 17.05 -5.87
N CYS A 34 14.65 15.96 -5.31
CA CYS A 34 14.15 15.30 -4.12
C CYS A 34 15.29 14.68 -3.31
N ILE A 35 15.07 14.55 -2.00
CA ILE A 35 15.95 13.83 -1.09
C ILE A 35 15.52 12.38 -0.94
N LEU A 36 16.50 11.49 -0.81
CA LEU A 36 16.28 10.10 -0.41
C LEU A 36 15.93 10.04 1.08
N ILE A 37 14.84 9.35 1.38
CA ILE A 37 14.39 9.08 2.74
C ILE A 37 14.96 7.73 3.16
N GLY A 38 15.52 7.70 4.38
CA GLY A 38 16.18 6.53 4.93
C GLY A 38 15.35 5.23 4.90
N PRO A 39 16.03 4.08 4.99
CA PRO A 39 15.41 2.76 4.92
C PRO A 39 14.48 2.44 6.11
N ASP A 40 14.55 3.24 7.19
CA ASP A 40 13.69 3.21 8.38
C ASP A 40 12.30 3.82 8.12
N ARG A 41 12.19 4.70 7.12
CA ARG A 41 10.98 5.45 6.78
C ARG A 41 10.42 5.11 5.40
N SER A 42 11.15 4.35 4.61
CA SER A 42 10.73 3.85 3.30
C SER A 42 10.82 2.31 3.24
N GLY A 43 10.08 1.70 2.32
CA GLY A 43 9.94 0.26 2.30
C GLY A 43 9.31 -0.24 1.00
N PHE A 44 9.74 -1.42 0.56
CA PHE A 44 9.14 -2.14 -0.55
C PHE A 44 9.09 -3.62 -0.24
N THR A 45 7.90 -4.12 0.10
CA THR A 45 7.67 -5.52 0.47
C THR A 45 6.74 -6.16 -0.55
N VAL A 46 7.16 -7.29 -1.11
CA VAL A 46 6.39 -8.06 -2.09
C VAL A 46 5.94 -9.36 -1.45
N PHE A 47 4.66 -9.69 -1.60
CA PHE A 47 4.07 -10.94 -1.09
C PHE A 47 3.78 -11.89 -2.25
N TRP A 48 3.99 -13.20 -2.04
CA TRP A 48 3.54 -14.26 -2.97
C TRP A 48 2.46 -15.15 -2.37
N LYS A 49 2.28 -15.12 -1.04
CA LYS A 49 1.12 -15.66 -0.32
C LYS A 49 0.82 -14.76 0.88
N VAL A 50 -0.37 -14.92 1.45
CA VAL A 50 -0.77 -14.25 2.69
C VAL A 50 -1.44 -15.26 3.63
N ARG A 51 -1.29 -15.08 4.94
CA ARG A 51 -1.96 -15.93 5.92
C ARG A 51 -3.39 -15.46 6.13
N LEU A 52 -4.32 -16.41 6.11
CA LEU A 52 -5.73 -16.18 6.42
C LEU A 52 -6.01 -16.70 7.84
N ASN A 53 -6.62 -15.86 8.69
CA ASN A 53 -7.27 -16.32 9.90
C ASN A 53 -8.62 -16.93 9.51
N ILE A 54 -8.75 -18.25 9.64
CA ILE A 54 -9.96 -18.97 9.22
C ILE A 54 -11.16 -18.76 10.15
N THR A 55 -10.94 -18.32 11.39
CA THR A 55 -12.02 -18.07 12.35
C THR A 55 -12.68 -16.72 12.08
N SER A 56 -11.89 -15.69 11.76
CA SER A 56 -12.41 -14.35 11.44
C SER A 56 -12.55 -14.08 9.94
N LEU A 57 -12.05 -14.98 9.09
CA LEU A 57 -11.90 -14.80 7.64
C LEU A 57 -11.19 -13.47 7.29
N GLN A 58 -10.12 -13.16 8.01
CA GLN A 58 -9.29 -11.98 7.76
C GLN A 58 -7.86 -12.34 7.38
N ILE A 59 -7.33 -11.64 6.38
CA ILE A 59 -5.92 -11.73 6.04
C ILE A 59 -5.09 -11.07 7.15
N ILE A 60 -4.07 -11.79 7.63
CA ILE A 60 -3.13 -11.31 8.64
C ILE A 60 -2.08 -10.45 7.95
N THR A 61 -2.25 -9.14 8.03
CA THR A 61 -1.48 -8.16 7.23
C THR A 61 -0.01 -8.07 7.63
N ASN A 62 0.33 -8.41 8.87
CA ASN A 62 1.70 -8.34 9.41
C ASN A 62 2.44 -9.69 9.41
N ASP A 63 1.91 -10.71 8.72
CA ASP A 63 2.65 -11.96 8.52
C ASP A 63 3.54 -11.88 7.26
N PHE A 64 4.83 -11.73 7.49
CA PHE A 64 5.85 -11.61 6.45
C PHE A 64 6.45 -12.96 5.98
N THR A 65 5.95 -14.10 6.48
CA THR A 65 6.49 -15.45 6.19
C THR A 65 6.57 -15.72 4.67
N PHE A 66 5.61 -15.20 3.91
CA PHE A 66 5.52 -15.40 2.46
C PHE A 66 5.75 -14.10 1.68
N SER A 67 6.73 -13.33 2.15
CA SER A 67 7.10 -12.05 1.56
C SER A 67 8.60 -11.92 1.34
N ARG A 68 8.98 -11.07 0.39
CA ARG A 68 10.36 -10.66 0.14
C ARG A 68 10.46 -9.16 0.39
N GLN A 69 11.40 -8.78 1.24
CA GLN A 69 11.79 -7.38 1.40
C GLN A 69 12.72 -6.99 0.25
N ILE A 70 12.31 -6.00 -0.54
CA ILE A 70 13.09 -5.52 -1.69
C ILE A 70 13.90 -4.27 -1.31
N LYS A 71 13.34 -3.34 -0.53
CA LYS A 71 14.02 -2.11 -0.07
C LYS A 71 13.53 -1.67 1.29
N GLY A 72 14.38 -1.15 2.16
CA GLY A 72 13.97 -0.54 3.44
C GLY A 72 13.21 -1.50 4.36
N LYS A 73 12.29 -0.96 5.18
CA LYS A 73 11.53 -1.74 6.18
C LYS A 73 10.36 -2.54 5.60
N GLN A 74 9.95 -3.56 6.35
CA GLN A 74 8.77 -4.36 6.05
C GLN A 74 7.47 -3.56 6.13
N ILE A 75 6.64 -3.68 5.10
CA ILE A 75 5.36 -2.98 4.94
C ILE A 75 4.21 -3.98 5.03
N PRO A 76 3.29 -3.85 6.01
CA PRO A 76 2.16 -4.77 6.17
C PRO A 76 1.25 -4.82 4.94
N TYR A 77 0.74 -6.01 4.61
CA TYR A 77 -0.11 -6.27 3.45
C TYR A 77 -1.28 -5.29 3.35
N GLY A 78 -1.49 -4.74 2.15
CA GLY A 78 -2.53 -3.72 1.91
C GLY A 78 -2.20 -2.32 2.44
N THR A 79 -0.97 -2.02 2.84
CA THR A 79 -0.54 -0.68 3.30
C THR A 79 0.29 0.05 2.23
N ALA A 80 0.10 1.36 2.07
CA ALA A 80 0.98 2.20 1.25
C ALA A 80 1.16 3.58 1.85
N GLY A 81 2.14 4.34 1.37
CA GLY A 81 2.37 5.71 1.82
C GLY A 81 3.55 6.36 1.13
N ASP A 82 3.74 7.65 1.38
CA ASP A 82 4.92 8.37 0.96
C ASP A 82 5.10 9.66 1.77
N CYS A 83 6.26 10.26 1.60
CA CYS A 83 6.61 11.59 2.08
C CYS A 83 6.94 12.53 0.91
N TYR A 84 6.30 12.31 -0.24
CA TYR A 84 6.76 12.89 -1.50
C TYR A 84 6.48 14.38 -1.59
N SER A 85 5.25 14.79 -1.28
CA SER A 85 4.76 16.14 -1.49
C SER A 85 3.71 16.50 -0.45
N ALA A 86 3.63 17.78 -0.10
CA ALA A 86 2.56 18.38 0.69
C ALA A 86 1.39 18.87 -0.16
N GLN A 87 1.54 18.86 -1.49
CA GLN A 87 0.47 19.15 -2.43
C GLN A 87 -0.56 18.00 -2.39
N GLU A 88 -1.82 18.37 -2.19
CA GLU A 88 -2.92 17.40 -2.15
C GLU A 88 -3.03 16.59 -3.44
N GLY A 89 -3.27 15.28 -3.31
CA GLY A 89 -3.40 14.35 -4.43
C GLY A 89 -2.06 13.94 -5.09
N CYS A 90 -0.93 14.51 -4.68
CA CYS A 90 0.39 14.20 -5.24
C CYS A 90 1.05 12.96 -4.59
N ILE A 91 0.36 11.82 -4.67
CA ILE A 91 0.72 10.58 -3.99
C ILE A 91 1.47 9.59 -4.89
N GLN A 92 2.49 8.95 -4.33
CA GLN A 92 3.46 8.05 -4.97
C GLN A 92 3.54 6.66 -4.35
N GLY A 93 3.10 6.51 -3.09
CA GLY A 93 2.98 5.19 -2.48
C GLY A 93 1.93 4.36 -3.21
N THR A 94 2.20 3.08 -3.42
CA THR A 94 1.31 2.17 -4.15
C THR A 94 1.04 0.92 -3.33
N LEU A 95 -0.19 0.46 -3.41
CA LEU A 95 -0.62 -0.86 -2.98
C LEU A 95 -1.42 -1.51 -4.08
N SER A 96 -1.54 -2.81 -4.00
CA SER A 96 -2.51 -3.59 -4.74
C SER A 96 -2.76 -4.91 -3.99
N ILE A 97 -3.86 -5.56 -4.31
CA ILE A 97 -4.24 -6.88 -3.78
C ILE A 97 -4.79 -7.65 -4.97
N ASP A 98 -4.39 -8.90 -5.15
CA ASP A 98 -4.90 -9.74 -6.23
C ASP A 98 -5.25 -11.11 -5.67
N LEU A 99 -6.56 -11.39 -5.61
CA LEU A 99 -7.12 -12.64 -5.12
C LEU A 99 -7.72 -13.48 -6.25
N THR A 100 -7.50 -13.11 -7.53
CA THR A 100 -8.16 -13.73 -8.69
C THR A 100 -7.90 -15.22 -8.82
N GLU A 101 -6.72 -15.69 -8.41
CA GLU A 101 -6.37 -17.12 -8.39
C GLU A 101 -6.84 -17.85 -7.11
N THR A 102 -7.80 -17.28 -6.40
CA THR A 102 -8.39 -17.84 -5.17
C THR A 102 -9.91 -17.81 -5.26
N SER A 103 -10.59 -18.52 -4.35
CA SER A 103 -12.05 -18.48 -4.20
C SER A 103 -12.52 -17.35 -3.28
N PHE A 104 -11.68 -16.33 -3.08
CA PHE A 104 -11.96 -15.23 -2.15
C PHE A 104 -11.98 -13.89 -2.87
N ARG A 105 -12.85 -13.00 -2.40
CA ARG A 105 -12.79 -11.56 -2.66
C ARG A 105 -12.73 -10.80 -1.34
N LEU A 106 -12.37 -9.53 -1.37
CA LEU A 106 -12.47 -8.69 -0.17
C LEU A 106 -13.93 -8.46 0.22
N SER A 107 -14.18 -8.39 1.52
CA SER A 107 -15.49 -8.00 2.01
C SER A 107 -15.81 -6.56 1.60
N ARG A 108 -17.06 -6.28 1.24
CA ARG A 108 -17.53 -4.90 0.98
C ARG A 108 -17.33 -3.94 2.15
N SER A 109 -17.14 -4.46 3.36
CA SER A 109 -16.86 -3.68 4.57
C SER A 109 -15.42 -3.16 4.63
N VAL A 110 -14.49 -3.77 3.88
CA VAL A 110 -13.08 -3.39 3.90
C VAL A 110 -12.92 -1.98 3.36
N ARG A 111 -12.23 -1.16 4.15
CA ARG A 111 -11.89 0.23 3.82
C ARG A 111 -10.50 0.54 4.32
N TRP A 112 -9.90 1.56 3.71
CA TRP A 112 -8.59 2.06 4.13
C TRP A 112 -8.78 3.35 4.91
N ILE A 113 -7.99 3.48 5.98
CA ILE A 113 -7.92 4.70 6.78
C ILE A 113 -6.58 5.39 6.52
N HIS A 114 -6.57 6.70 6.72
CA HIS A 114 -5.40 7.54 6.58
C HIS A 114 -4.66 7.70 7.90
N ASN A 115 -3.34 7.75 7.85
CA ASN A 115 -2.47 8.01 8.97
C ASN A 115 -1.35 8.98 8.56
N GLY A 116 -1.05 9.96 9.40
CA GLY A 116 -0.06 11.00 9.11
C GLY A 116 -0.66 12.29 8.54
N ASN A 117 0.21 13.24 8.20
CA ASN A 117 -0.20 14.59 7.80
C ASN A 117 -0.51 14.66 6.29
N ARG A 118 -1.62 15.33 5.94
CA ARG A 118 -2.11 15.47 4.55
C ARG A 118 -2.10 14.15 3.78
N ALA A 119 -2.46 13.07 4.46
CA ALA A 119 -2.58 11.77 3.86
C ALA A 119 -3.79 11.73 2.93
N SER A 120 -3.61 11.21 1.73
CA SER A 120 -4.66 11.03 0.74
C SER A 120 -4.49 9.69 0.03
N SER A 121 -5.59 9.16 -0.52
CA SER A 121 -5.60 7.88 -1.20
C SER A 121 -6.52 7.86 -2.39
N GLN A 122 -6.16 7.07 -3.40
CA GLN A 122 -7.02 6.70 -4.51
C GLN A 122 -7.01 5.18 -4.59
N ILE A 123 -8.10 4.52 -4.20
CA ILE A 123 -8.19 3.06 -4.12
C ILE A 123 -9.35 2.60 -4.99
N ASP A 124 -9.04 1.74 -5.95
CA ASP A 124 -9.97 1.09 -6.86
C ASP A 124 -10.08 -0.38 -6.48
N VAL A 125 -11.29 -0.80 -6.10
CA VAL A 125 -11.60 -2.19 -5.71
C VAL A 125 -12.52 -2.77 -6.78
N ARG A 126 -12.07 -3.84 -7.44
CA ARG A 126 -12.79 -4.53 -8.51
C ARG A 126 -12.78 -6.03 -8.26
N GLU A 127 -13.90 -6.56 -7.81
CA GLU A 127 -14.07 -7.98 -7.48
C GLU A 127 -12.95 -8.49 -6.56
N GLN A 128 -11.98 -9.21 -7.11
CA GLN A 128 -10.86 -9.84 -6.40
C GLN A 128 -9.56 -9.01 -6.46
N VAL A 129 -9.56 -7.87 -7.16
CA VAL A 129 -8.39 -7.03 -7.38
C VAL A 129 -8.58 -5.66 -6.72
N VAL A 130 -7.57 -5.21 -5.99
CA VAL A 130 -7.44 -3.85 -5.49
C VAL A 130 -6.22 -3.21 -6.12
N ARG A 131 -6.34 -1.96 -6.55
CA ARG A 131 -5.20 -1.12 -6.92
C ARG A 131 -5.34 0.21 -6.22
N GLY A 132 -4.27 0.67 -5.59
CA GLY A 132 -4.33 1.88 -4.79
C GLY A 132 -3.05 2.70 -4.88
N LYS A 133 -3.23 4.01 -4.83
CA LYS A 133 -2.19 4.95 -4.44
C LYS A 133 -2.50 5.54 -3.08
N CYS A 134 -1.48 5.77 -2.28
CA CYS A 134 -1.61 6.47 -1.02
C CYS A 134 -0.31 7.18 -0.65
N GLY A 135 -0.44 8.37 -0.04
CA GLY A 135 0.63 9.04 0.66
C GLY A 135 0.34 10.51 0.87
N GLY A 136 1.33 11.38 0.68
CA GLY A 136 1.23 12.82 0.90
C GLY A 136 2.41 13.36 1.71
N PHE A 137 2.14 14.21 2.70
CA PHE A 137 3.19 14.80 3.53
C PHE A 137 3.59 13.89 4.69
N CYS A 138 4.25 12.78 4.34
CA CYS A 138 4.50 11.65 5.23
C CYS A 138 3.21 10.97 5.68
N GLY A 139 2.29 10.85 4.73
CA GLY A 139 1.03 10.15 4.87
C GLY A 139 1.16 8.67 4.52
N SER A 140 0.30 7.85 5.11
CA SER A 140 0.14 6.44 4.81
C SER A 140 -1.32 6.03 4.95
N CYS A 141 -1.66 4.88 4.38
CA CYS A 141 -3.00 4.32 4.42
C CYS A 141 -2.88 2.83 4.63
N MET A 142 -3.74 2.30 5.48
CA MET A 142 -3.78 0.88 5.84
C MET A 142 -5.24 0.44 5.96
N PRO A 143 -5.52 -0.87 5.88
CA PRO A 143 -6.85 -1.39 6.16
C PRO A 143 -7.31 -0.95 7.55
N ASP A 144 -8.58 -0.55 7.68
CA ASP A 144 -9.16 -0.13 8.97
C ASP A 144 -8.98 -1.24 10.01
N PRO A 145 -8.29 -1.01 11.14
CA PRO A 145 -8.04 -2.05 12.14
C PRO A 145 -9.32 -2.56 12.80
N ASN A 146 -10.43 -1.81 12.76
CA ASN A 146 -11.71 -2.25 13.30
C ASN A 146 -12.40 -3.29 12.41
N VAL A 147 -12.11 -3.27 11.10
CA VAL A 147 -12.70 -4.20 10.12
C VAL A 147 -11.70 -5.28 9.70
N GLY A 148 -10.42 -4.91 9.65
CA GLY A 148 -9.36 -5.72 9.08
C GLY A 148 -9.46 -5.86 7.57
N LEU A 149 -8.60 -6.72 7.01
CA LEU A 149 -8.65 -7.09 5.60
C LEU A 149 -9.49 -8.39 5.45
N ALA A 150 -10.79 -8.27 5.70
CA ALA A 150 -11.74 -9.38 5.65
C ALA A 150 -11.98 -9.87 4.23
N VAL A 151 -12.18 -11.19 4.09
CA VAL A 151 -12.50 -11.84 2.81
C VAL A 151 -13.84 -12.58 2.90
N GLU A 152 -14.47 -12.76 1.74
CA GLU A 152 -15.69 -13.54 1.56
C GLU A 152 -15.52 -14.47 0.35
N VAL A 153 -16.22 -15.61 0.37
CA VAL A 153 -16.15 -16.62 -0.70
C VAL A 153 -16.93 -16.14 -1.92
N THR A 154 -16.36 -16.31 -3.11
CA THR A 154 -16.99 -15.99 -4.40
C THR A 154 -17.76 -17.14 -4.99
#